data_AF-A0A1N6BF57-F1
#
_entry.id   AF-A0A1N6BF57-F1
#
_cell.length_a   1.000
_cell.length_b   1.000
_cell.length_c   1.000
_cell.angle_alpha   90.00
_cell.angle_beta   90.00
_cell.angle_gamma   90.00
#
_symmetry.space_group_name_H-M   'P 1'
#
loop_
_entity.id
_entity.type
_entity.pdbx_description
1 polymer ?
#
loop_
_entity_poly.entity_id
_entity_poly.type
_entity_poly.pdbx_seq_one_letter_code
_entity_poly.pdbx_strand_id
1 'polypeptide(L)' 'MVDHVGVQVISAAHPEWIFPFTGLQPAQFRRLVRLVAERGGDAIADGRPGRQFSLDLADRVLLVAAYWHDQPAAA' A
#
# COMPACT_ATOMS: atom_id res chain seq x y z
N MET A 1 19.59 -4.52 18.65
CA MET A 1 19.65 -5.14 17.31
C MET A 1 18.77 -6.37 17.37
N VAL A 2 17.51 -6.24 16.97
CA VAL A 2 16.56 -7.36 17.00
C VAL A 2 16.64 -8.03 15.63
N ASP A 3 17.06 -9.29 15.65
CA ASP A 3 17.19 -10.17 14.50
C ASP A 3 15.81 -10.36 13.84
N HIS A 4 15.69 -10.07 12.54
CA HIS A 4 14.43 -10.06 11.78
C HIS A 4 14.04 -11.47 11.32
N VAL A 5 13.86 -12.40 12.26
CA VAL A 5 13.10 -13.63 11.97
C VAL A 5 11.64 -13.39 12.38
N GLY A 6 11.03 -12.36 11.77
CA GLY A 6 9.65 -11.94 12.04
C GLY A 6 9.00 -11.57 10.72
N VAL A 7 7.77 -12.05 10.49
CA VAL A 7 6.89 -11.77 9.34
C VAL A 7 7.38 -10.60 8.48
N GLN A 8 7.87 -10.90 7.27
CA GLN A 8 8.27 -9.86 6.33
C GLN A 8 7.00 -9.09 5.93
N VAL A 9 6.78 -7.93 6.53
CA VAL A 9 5.63 -7.09 6.25
C VAL A 9 5.81 -6.47 4.86
N ILE A 10 4.89 -6.76 3.96
CA ILE A 10 4.83 -6.14 2.63
C ILE A 10 4.55 -4.64 2.84
N SER A 11 5.47 -3.77 2.41
CA SER A 11 5.35 -2.31 2.54
C SER A 11 5.79 -1.59 1.27
N ALA A 12 5.15 -0.47 0.98
CA ALA A 12 5.46 0.43 -0.12
C ALA A 12 6.82 1.15 0.03
N ALA A 13 7.40 1.15 1.24
CA ALA A 13 8.77 1.62 1.47
C ALA A 13 9.83 0.79 0.74
N HIS A 14 9.47 -0.46 0.41
CA HIS A 14 10.30 -1.47 -0.23
C HIS A 14 9.84 -1.64 -1.70
N PRO A 15 10.48 -0.96 -2.66
CA PRO A 15 10.04 -0.95 -4.06
C PRO A 15 10.06 -2.35 -4.71
N GLU A 16 10.82 -3.29 -4.17
CA GLU A 16 10.84 -4.70 -4.57
C GLU A 16 9.46 -5.39 -4.47
N TRP A 17 8.56 -4.88 -3.62
CA TRP A 17 7.21 -5.42 -3.45
C TRP A 17 6.19 -4.80 -4.41
N ILE A 18 6.48 -3.65 -5.01
CA ILE A 18 5.47 -2.93 -5.80
C ILE A 18 5.12 -3.74 -7.05
N PHE A 19 6.11 -4.14 -7.84
CA PHE A 19 5.85 -4.83 -9.10
C PHE A 19 5.20 -6.22 -8.91
N PRO A 20 5.71 -7.11 -8.03
CA PRO A 20 5.13 -8.45 -7.86
C PRO A 20 3.68 -8.44 -7.37
N PHE A 21 3.28 -7.45 -6.56
CA PHE A 21 1.95 -7.42 -5.97
C PHE A 21 0.96 -6.56 -6.75
N THR A 22 1.40 -5.51 -7.45
CA THR A 22 0.48 -4.57 -8.11
C THR A 22 0.53 -4.63 -9.63
N GLY A 23 1.54 -5.28 -10.22
CA GLY A 23 1.85 -5.18 -11.64
C GLY A 23 2.33 -3.79 -12.11
N LEU A 24 2.43 -2.82 -11.20
CA LEU A 24 2.87 -1.46 -11.51
C LEU A 24 4.39 -1.33 -11.35
N GLN A 25 5.01 -0.52 -12.22
CA GLN A 25 6.38 -0.06 -11.99
C GLN A 25 6.41 0.91 -10.78
N PRO A 26 7.50 0.97 -9.99
CA PRO A 26 7.61 1.88 -8.85
C PRO A 26 7.29 3.35 -9.16
N ALA A 27 7.65 3.82 -10.36
CA ALA A 27 7.31 5.17 -10.82
C ALA A 27 5.81 5.37 -11.07
N GLN A 28 5.13 4.37 -11.66
CA GLN A 28 3.68 4.39 -11.88
C GLN A 28 2.92 4.36 -10.55
N PHE A 29 3.39 3.52 -9.62
CA PHE A 29 2.85 3.44 -8.28
C PHE A 29 2.96 4.77 -7.52
N ARG A 30 4.13 5.44 -7.54
CA ARG A 30 4.28 6.77 -6.93
C ARG A 30 3.33 7.81 -7.52
N ARG A 31 3.07 7.75 -8.82
CA ARG A 31 2.09 8.63 -9.47
C ARG A 31 0.67 8.31 -8.98
N LEU A 32 0.31 7.04 -8.84
CA LEU A 32 -0.97 6.62 -8.27
C LEU A 32 -1.15 7.14 -6.84
N VAL A 33 -0.15 6.95 -5.96
CA VAL A 33 -0.18 7.44 -4.58
C VAL A 33 -0.41 8.96 -4.55
N ARG A 34 0.29 9.72 -5.39
CA ARG A 34 0.09 11.18 -5.48
C ARG A 34 -1.33 11.53 -5.92
N LEU A 35 -1.88 10.87 -6.94
CA LEU A 35 -3.25 11.10 -7.40
C LEU A 35 -4.29 10.79 -6.32
N VAL A 36 -4.03 9.77 -5.49
CA VAL A 36 -4.91 9.42 -4.36
C VAL A 36 -4.80 10.45 -3.25
N ALA A 37 -3.60 10.94 -2.93
CA ALA A 37 -3.38 12.03 -1.97
C ALA A 37 -4.14 13.30 -2.39
N GLU A 38 -3.99 13.71 -3.65
CA GLU A 38 -4.68 14.87 -4.24
C GLU A 38 -6.21 14.74 -4.20
N ARG A 39 -6.73 13.52 -4.27
CA ARG A 39 -8.17 13.22 -4.15
C ARG A 39 -8.68 13.07 -2.72
N GLY A 40 -7.85 13.36 -1.72
CA GLY A 40 -8.23 13.31 -0.31
C GLY A 40 -8.06 11.94 0.35
N GLY A 41 -7.27 11.03 -0.21
CA GLY A 41 -6.97 9.73 0.41
C GLY A 41 -6.31 9.84 1.79
N ASP A 42 -5.61 10.93 2.05
CA ASP A 42 -5.04 11.25 3.37
C ASP A 42 -6.13 11.56 4.41
N ALA A 43 -7.27 12.14 3.99
CA ALA A 43 -8.38 12.45 4.89
C ALA A 43 -9.17 11.19 5.31
N ILE A 44 -9.04 10.07 4.58
CA ILE A 44 -9.65 8.77 4.91
C ILE A 44 -8.84 8.02 5.98
N ALA A 45 -7.71 8.56 6.42
CA ALA A 45 -7.09 8.08 7.64
C ALA A 45 -8.02 8.49 8.80
N ASP A 46 -8.98 7.62 9.15
CA ASP A 46 -9.88 7.71 10.32
C ASP A 46 -9.05 7.58 11.62
N GLY A 47 -8.03 8.43 11.76
CA GLY A 47 -7.00 8.47 12.78
C GLY A 47 -7.59 8.84 14.13
N ARG A 48 -8.46 7.97 14.67
CA ARG A 48 -8.77 7.99 16.09
C ARG A 48 -7.49 7.62 16.83
N PRO A 49 -7.02 8.47 17.76
CA PRO A 49 -5.88 8.12 18.59
C PRO A 49 -6.20 6.80 19.32
N GLY A 50 -5.32 5.80 19.15
CA GLY A 50 -5.44 4.48 19.78
C GLY A 50 -5.70 3.29 18.85
N ARG A 51 -5.87 3.47 17.52
CA ARG A 51 -5.98 2.33 16.59
C ARG A 51 -4.62 2.01 15.95
N GLN A 52 -3.99 0.94 16.45
CA GLN A 52 -2.69 0.37 16.04
C GLN A 52 -2.58 -0.10 14.57
N PHE A 53 -3.59 0.13 13.73
CA PHE A 53 -3.67 -0.36 12.34
C PHE A 53 -3.88 0.76 11.31
N SER A 54 -3.41 1.98 11.59
CA SER A 54 -3.42 3.04 10.58
C SER A 54 -2.22 2.85 9.66
N LEU A 55 -2.44 2.20 8.51
CA LEU A 55 -1.46 2.15 7.43
C LEU A 55 -1.25 3.56 6.84
N ASP A 56 -0.02 3.86 6.44
CA ASP A 56 0.25 5.09 5.70
C ASP A 56 -0.49 5.08 4.35
N LEU A 57 -0.55 6.22 3.65
CA LEU A 57 -1.25 6.27 2.37
C LEU A 57 -0.65 5.30 1.33
N ALA A 58 0.66 5.15 1.30
CA ALA A 58 1.34 4.33 0.30
C ALA A 58 1.04 2.84 0.52
N ASP A 59 1.09 2.37 1.76
CA ASP A 59 0.74 1.01 2.17
C ASP A 59 -0.75 0.72 1.95
N ARG A 60 -1.63 1.70 2.19
CA ARG A 60 -3.06 1.58 1.84
C ARG A 60 -3.26 1.40 0.34
N VAL A 61 -2.56 2.19 -0.47
CA VAL A 61 -2.62 2.09 -1.94
C VAL A 61 -2.02 0.77 -2.42
N LEU A 62 -0.93 0.30 -1.80
CA LEU A 62 -0.34 -1.01 -2.08
C LEU A 62 -1.32 -2.14 -1.81
N LEU A 63 -2.00 -2.12 -0.66
CA LEU A 63 -3.01 -3.10 -0.29
C LEU A 63 -4.17 -3.14 -1.31
N VAL A 64 -4.74 -1.98 -1.65
CA VAL A 64 -5.87 -1.91 -2.59
C VAL A 64 -5.45 -2.32 -4.00
N ALA A 65 -4.26 -1.91 -4.45
CA ALA A 65 -3.74 -2.28 -5.76
C ALA A 65 -3.43 -3.78 -5.85
N ALA A 66 -2.86 -4.36 -4.78
CA ALA A 66 -2.61 -5.79 -4.70
C ALA A 66 -3.90 -6.61 -4.70
N TYR A 67 -4.91 -6.16 -3.96
CA TYR A 67 -6.24 -6.78 -3.98
C TYR A 67 -6.87 -6.78 -5.37
N TRP A 68 -6.76 -5.67 -6.10
CA TRP A 68 -7.29 -5.57 -7.46
C TRP A 68 -6.50 -6.39 -8.49
N HIS A 69 -5.19 -6.53 -8.32
CA HIS A 69 -4.34 -7.30 -9.23
C HIS A 69 -4.68 -8.80 -9.21
N ASP A 70 -4.99 -9.35 -8.03
CA ASP A 70 -5.30 -10.77 -7.85
C ASP A 70 -6.80 -11.08 -7.98
N GLN A 71 -7.65 -10.07 -8.21
CA GLN A 71 -9.06 -10.32 -8.48
C GLN A 71 -9.21 -11.00 -9.86
N PRO A 72 -9.83 -12.19 -9.95
CA PRO A 72 -10.21 -12.73 -11.24
C PRO A 72 -11.16 -11.72 -11.90
N ALA A 73 -10.85 -11.32 -13.13
CA ALA A 73 -11.77 -10.54 -13.95
C ALA A 73 -13.13 -11.25 -13.89
N ALA A 74 -14.12 -10.54 -13.35
CA ALA A 74 -15.38 -11.10 -12.85
C ALA A 74 -15.93 -12.26 -13.70
N ALA A 75 -16.32 -13.33 -12.99
CA ALA A 75 -17.23 -14.37 -13.47
C ALA A 75 -18.61 -13.79 -13.81
#